data_AF-A0A915U5K0-F1
#
_entry.id   AF-A0A915U5K0-F1
#
_cell.length_a   1.000
_cell.length_b   1.000
_cell.length_c   1.000
_cell.angle_alpha   90.00
_cell.angle_beta   90.00
_cell.angle_gamma   90.00
#
_symmetry.space_group_name_H-M   'P 1'
#
loop_
_entity.id
_entity.type
_entity.pdbx_description
1 polymer ?
#
loop_
_entity_poly.entity_id
_entity_poly.type
_entity_poly.pdbx_seq_one_letter_code
_entity_poly.pdbx_strand_id
1 'polypeptide(L)'
;MADTLYNLSLGVLPRLYLGLSRLWFGSCRERIYGFEGVTPWLDRGPVVVCCWHYSVLYTLHHLRRYPAAVMVSASRDGEYVARITERMGHFPVRGSRNRGGPGALKGMLKAMKEGYNGGIIGDGSQGPPGSCSPVSS
;
A
#
# COMPACT_ATOMS: atom_id res chain seq x y z
N MET A 1 -8.76 27.38 9.79
CA MET A 1 -8.21 27.66 8.43
C MET A 1 -7.22 26.57 7.98
N ALA A 2 -6.31 26.10 8.85
CA ALA A 2 -5.38 25.00 8.55
C ALA A 2 -6.09 23.66 8.24
N ASP A 3 -7.17 23.32 8.95
CA ASP A 3 -7.89 22.04 8.74
C ASP A 3 -8.69 22.01 7.43
N THR A 4 -9.18 23.16 6.98
CA THR A 4 -9.90 23.28 5.70
C THR A 4 -8.96 23.12 4.52
N LEU A 5 -7.77 23.75 4.60
CA LEU A 5 -6.70 23.58 3.61
C LEU A 5 -6.17 22.14 3.58
N TYR A 6 -6.04 21.51 4.75
CA TYR A 6 -5.65 20.10 4.88
C TYR A 6 -6.68 19.13 4.29
N ASN A 7 -7.98 19.36 4.51
CA ASN A 7 -9.03 18.54 3.92
C ASN A 7 -9.14 18.75 2.40
N LEU A 8 -8.91 19.98 1.92
CA LEU A 8 -8.85 20.27 0.50
C LEU A 8 -7.64 19.60 -0.15
N SER A 9 -6.46 19.67 0.48
CA SER A 9 -5.25 19.01 0.01
C SER A 9 -5.42 17.49 -0.01
N LEU A 10 -6.08 16.88 0.97
CA LEU A 10 -6.46 15.46 0.98
C LEU A 10 -7.42 15.05 -0.15
N GLY A 11 -8.15 15.99 -0.73
CA GLY A 11 -9.02 15.75 -1.89
C GLY A 11 -8.29 15.90 -3.22
N VAL A 12 -7.37 16.87 -3.30
CA VAL A 12 -6.71 17.28 -4.55
C VAL A 12 -5.39 16.54 -4.77
N LEU A 13 -4.54 16.41 -3.74
CA LEU A 13 -3.23 15.75 -3.85
C LEU A 13 -3.34 14.30 -4.32
N PRO A 14 -4.20 13.43 -3.75
CA PRO A 14 -4.32 12.06 -4.23
C PRO A 14 -4.74 11.97 -5.70
N ARG A 15 -5.60 12.89 -6.15
CA ARG A 15 -6.09 12.92 -7.55
C ARG A 15 -5.02 13.42 -8.50
N LEU A 16 -4.31 14.48 -8.14
CA LEU A 16 -3.16 14.97 -8.90
C LEU A 16 -2.07 13.92 -8.96
N TYR A 17 -1.77 13.24 -7.85
CA TYR A 17 -0.81 12.14 -7.80
C TYR A 17 -1.20 10.99 -8.75
N LEU A 18 -2.46 10.57 -8.73
CA LEU A 18 -2.98 9.54 -9.64
C LEU A 18 -2.90 9.96 -11.12
N GLY A 19 -3.21 11.22 -11.43
CA GLY A 19 -3.10 11.74 -12.79
C GLY A 19 -1.65 11.79 -13.27
N LEU A 20 -0.76 12.36 -12.45
CA LEU A 20 0.67 12.49 -12.75
C LEU A 20 1.35 11.12 -12.85
N SER A 21 1.09 10.20 -11.93
CA SER A 21 1.62 8.83 -12.00
C SER A 21 1.17 8.10 -13.25
N ARG A 22 -0.11 8.20 -13.64
CA ARG A 22 -0.62 7.61 -14.89
C ARG A 22 0.06 8.19 -16.13
N LEU A 23 0.28 9.50 -16.16
CA LEU A 23 0.98 10.17 -17.27
C LEU A 23 2.46 9.78 -17.31
N TRP A 24 3.13 9.76 -16.16
CA TRP A 24 4.53 9.39 -16.04
C TRP A 24 4.76 7.91 -16.41
N PHE A 25 4.06 6.99 -15.76
CA PHE A 25 4.19 5.55 -16.03
C PHE A 25 3.64 5.18 -17.43
N GLY A 26 2.74 5.99 -17.99
CA GLY A 26 2.35 5.86 -19.40
C GLY A 26 3.43 6.33 -20.39
N SER A 27 4.26 7.30 -20.00
CA SER A 27 5.37 7.83 -20.80
C SER A 27 6.63 6.97 -20.69
N CYS A 28 6.83 6.30 -19.55
CA CYS A 28 7.96 5.41 -19.33
C CYS A 28 7.61 3.96 -19.69
N ARG A 29 8.39 3.35 -20.60
CA ARG A 29 8.30 1.92 -20.86
C ARG A 29 8.96 1.15 -19.71
N GLU A 30 8.14 0.56 -18.88
CA GLU A 30 8.58 -0.27 -17.77
C GLU A 30 8.90 -1.71 -18.21
N ARG A 31 9.86 -2.35 -17.52
CA ARG A 31 10.09 -3.79 -17.59
C ARG A 31 9.98 -4.38 -16.19
N ILE A 32 8.97 -5.22 -15.98
CA ILE A 32 8.81 -5.98 -14.75
C ILE A 32 9.41 -7.37 -14.99
N TYR A 33 10.38 -7.74 -14.16
CA TYR A 33 10.96 -9.08 -14.20
C TYR A 33 10.23 -9.98 -13.19
N GLY A 34 9.95 -11.23 -13.57
CA GLY A 34 9.36 -12.24 -12.67
C GLY A 34 7.85 -12.11 -12.42
N PHE A 35 7.15 -11.19 -13.10
CA PHE A 35 5.70 -11.01 -12.91
C PHE A 35 4.89 -12.25 -13.31
N GLU A 36 5.31 -12.94 -14.37
CA GLU A 36 4.65 -14.16 -14.88
C GLU A 36 4.58 -15.29 -13.85
N GLY A 37 5.59 -15.39 -12.97
CA GLY A 37 5.58 -16.38 -11.89
C GLY A 37 4.64 -16.02 -10.75
N VAL A 38 4.26 -14.75 -10.61
CA VAL A 38 3.43 -14.22 -9.51
C VAL A 38 1.96 -14.11 -9.92
N THR A 39 1.65 -13.85 -11.20
CA THR A 39 0.29 -13.70 -11.72
C THR A 39 -0.65 -14.86 -11.33
N PRO A 40 -0.27 -16.15 -11.47
CA PRO A 40 -1.16 -17.26 -11.12
C PRO A 40 -1.53 -17.30 -9.64
N TRP A 41 -0.66 -16.81 -8.76
CA TRP A 41 -0.90 -16.75 -7.32
C TRP A 41 -1.80 -15.57 -6.95
N LEU A 42 -1.60 -14.43 -7.62
CA LEU A 42 -2.45 -13.24 -7.46
C LEU A 42 -3.88 -13.49 -7.95
N ASP A 43 -4.05 -14.25 -9.04
CA ASP A 43 -5.36 -14.63 -9.59
C ASP A 43 -6.09 -15.63 -8.68
N ARG A 44 -5.36 -16.52 -7.99
CA ARG A 44 -5.94 -17.53 -7.09
C ARG A 44 -6.28 -16.97 -5.72
N GLY A 45 -5.38 -16.16 -5.15
CA GLY A 45 -5.50 -15.55 -3.83
C GLY A 45 -5.79 -16.53 -2.67
N PRO A 46 -5.89 -16.03 -1.43
CA PRO A 46 -5.30 -14.79 -0.96
C PRO A 46 -3.78 -14.95 -0.75
N VAL A 47 -2.97 -14.03 -1.31
CA VAL A 47 -1.51 -14.00 -1.09
C VAL A 47 -1.07 -12.75 -0.36
N VAL A 48 0.08 -12.82 0.32
CA VAL A 48 0.70 -11.66 0.98
C VAL A 48 1.79 -11.09 0.08
N VAL A 49 1.61 -9.84 -0.33
CA VAL A 49 2.59 -9.07 -1.10
C VAL A 49 3.35 -8.17 -0.15
N CYS A 50 4.68 -8.25 -0.21
CA CYS A 50 5.60 -7.40 0.52
C CYS A 50 6.24 -6.39 -0.45
N CYS A 51 6.27 -5.11 -0.08
CA CYS A 51 6.96 -4.08 -0.85
C CYS A 51 7.78 -3.14 0.05
N TRP A 52 8.72 -2.42 -0.56
CA TRP A 52 9.52 -1.41 0.12
C TRP A 52 8.78 -0.07 0.16
N HIS A 53 9.02 0.76 1.19
CA HIS A 53 8.36 2.06 1.35
C HIS A 53 8.48 2.95 0.09
N TYR A 54 9.66 3.02 -0.54
CA TYR A 54 9.88 3.83 -1.74
C TYR A 54 9.10 3.32 -2.96
N SER A 55 8.75 2.03 -2.97
CA SER A 55 8.05 1.36 -4.07
C SER A 55 6.54 1.23 -3.86
N VAL A 56 6.00 1.73 -2.73
CA VAL A 56 4.60 1.47 -2.35
C VAL A 56 3.62 2.00 -3.39
N LEU A 57 3.81 3.24 -3.84
CA LEU A 57 2.87 3.86 -4.78
C LEU A 57 2.95 3.22 -6.17
N TYR A 58 4.15 2.82 -6.58
CA TYR A 58 4.38 2.02 -7.78
C TYR A 58 3.65 0.67 -7.66
N THR A 59 3.87 -0.06 -6.56
CA THR A 59 3.28 -1.38 -6.33
C THR A 59 1.75 -1.31 -6.33
N LEU A 60 1.16 -0.31 -5.67
CA LEU A 60 -0.29 -0.06 -5.71
C LEU A 60 -0.79 0.25 -7.12
N HIS A 61 -0.01 1.00 -7.92
CA HIS A 61 -0.39 1.29 -9.29
C HIS A 61 -0.38 0.03 -10.18
N HIS A 62 0.65 -0.81 -10.07
CA HIS A 62 0.78 -2.04 -10.88
C HIS A 62 -0.20 -3.12 -10.46
N LEU A 63 -0.40 -3.28 -9.16
CA LEU A 63 -1.32 -4.28 -8.60
C LEU A 63 -2.76 -3.79 -8.49
N ARG A 64 -3.14 -2.66 -9.11
CA ARG A 64 -4.52 -2.15 -9.10
C ARG A 64 -5.58 -3.13 -9.63
N ARG A 65 -5.17 -4.15 -10.41
CA ARG A 65 -6.06 -5.23 -10.89
C ARG A 65 -6.27 -6.34 -9.85
N TYR A 66 -5.49 -6.31 -8.77
CA TYR A 66 -5.43 -7.29 -7.70
C TYR A 66 -5.71 -6.61 -6.36
N PRO A 67 -6.99 -6.46 -5.98
CA PRO A 67 -7.36 -5.80 -4.73
C PRO A 67 -6.64 -6.43 -3.53
N ALA A 68 -6.10 -5.57 -2.68
CA ALA A 68 -5.30 -5.98 -1.53
C ALA A 68 -5.64 -5.15 -0.31
N ALA A 69 -5.64 -5.79 0.86
CA ALA A 69 -5.74 -5.16 2.16
C ALA A 69 -4.36 -4.67 2.59
N VAL A 70 -4.15 -3.36 2.55
CA VAL A 70 -2.83 -2.75 2.78
C VAL A 70 -2.81 -2.09 4.15
N MET A 71 -1.87 -2.48 5.00
CA MET A 71 -1.73 -1.84 6.31
C MET A 71 -1.15 -0.43 6.16
N VAL A 72 -1.85 0.56 6.71
CA VAL A 72 -1.43 1.97 6.67
C VAL A 72 -1.37 2.55 8.09
N SER A 73 -0.35 3.34 8.36
CA SER A 73 -0.16 4.01 9.66
C SER A 73 -1.31 4.98 9.99
N ALA A 74 -1.55 5.18 11.28
CA ALA A 74 -2.53 6.13 11.82
C ALA A 74 -2.06 7.59 11.78
N SER A 75 -0.91 7.88 11.17
CA SER A 75 -0.35 9.23 11.07
C SER A 75 -1.11 10.11 10.05
N ARG A 76 -0.83 11.42 10.06
CA ARG A 76 -1.33 12.37 9.05
C ARG A 76 -0.86 11.99 7.64
N ASP A 77 0.40 11.60 7.49
CA ASP A 77 0.93 11.16 6.19
C ASP A 77 0.29 9.84 5.73
N GLY A 78 0.00 8.95 6.69
CA GLY A 78 -0.75 7.73 6.43
C GLY A 78 -2.18 7.98 5.93
N GLU A 79 -2.81 9.10 6.27
CA GLU A 79 -4.13 9.47 5.72
C GLU A 79 -4.05 9.74 4.21
N TYR A 80 -2.99 10.40 3.73
CA TYR A 80 -2.79 10.61 2.30
C TYR A 80 -2.62 9.28 1.57
N VAL A 81 -1.74 8.41 2.09
CA VAL A 81 -1.50 7.08 1.50
C VAL A 81 -2.78 6.25 1.52
N ALA A 82 -3.52 6.23 2.62
CA ALA A 82 -4.79 5.49 2.71
C ALA A 82 -5.79 5.92 1.63
N ARG A 83 -5.95 7.23 1.40
CA ARG A 83 -6.84 7.75 0.35
C ARG A 83 -6.34 7.44 -1.06
N ILE A 84 -5.03 7.44 -1.29
CA ILE A 84 -4.45 7.05 -2.57
C ILE A 84 -4.72 5.56 -2.82
N THR A 85 -4.41 4.71 -1.85
CA THR A 85 -4.63 3.26 -1.85
C THR A 85 -6.10 2.92 -2.12
N GLU A 86 -7.03 3.56 -1.40
CA GLU A 86 -8.48 3.39 -1.59
C GLU A 86 -8.91 3.76 -3.02
N ARG A 87 -8.44 4.90 -3.54
CA ARG A 87 -8.74 5.34 -4.90
C ARG A 87 -8.11 4.45 -5.98
N MET A 88 -7.05 3.71 -5.65
CA MET A 88 -6.44 2.73 -6.53
C MET A 88 -7.17 1.38 -6.52
N GLY A 89 -8.22 1.21 -5.69
CA GLY A 89 -9.03 -0.01 -5.61
C GLY A 89 -8.56 -1.01 -4.55
N HIS A 90 -7.65 -0.61 -3.67
CA HIS A 90 -7.18 -1.43 -2.56
C HIS A 90 -7.93 -1.07 -1.27
N PHE A 91 -7.88 -1.96 -0.28
CA PHE A 91 -8.54 -1.77 1.01
C PHE A 91 -7.52 -1.31 2.07
N PRO A 92 -7.43 -0.01 2.39
CA PRO A 92 -6.51 0.47 3.41
C PRO A 92 -6.98 0.03 4.81
N VAL A 93 -6.19 -0.78 5.49
CA VAL A 93 -6.43 -1.19 6.87
C VAL A 93 -5.62 -0.32 7.81
N ARG A 94 -6.30 0.46 8.65
CA ARG A 94 -5.64 1.35 9.60
C ARG A 94 -5.46 0.69 10.95
N GLY A 95 -4.26 0.82 11.52
CA GLY A 95 -4.06 0.59 12.96
C GLY A 95 -4.73 1.70 13.75
N SER A 96 -5.33 1.38 14.91
CA SER A 96 -5.79 2.45 15.81
C SER A 96 -4.61 3.03 16.57
N ARG A 97 -4.69 4.32 16.94
CA ARG A 97 -3.64 5.03 17.70
C ARG A 97 -3.28 4.34 19.03
N ASN A 98 -4.19 3.54 19.60
CA ASN A 98 -4.00 2.78 20.84
C ASN A 98 -3.78 1.26 20.65
N ARG A 99 -4.19 0.66 19.52
CA ARG A 99 -4.04 -0.80 19.26
C ARG A 99 -2.90 -1.13 18.31
N GLY A 100 -2.25 -0.12 17.72
CA GLY A 100 -1.01 -0.23 16.97
C GLY A 100 -1.07 -1.18 15.77
N GLY A 101 0.08 -1.78 15.44
CA GLY A 101 0.25 -2.76 14.36
C GLY A 101 -0.58 -4.05 14.50
N PRO A 102 -0.75 -4.65 15.70
CA PRO A 102 -1.55 -5.87 15.85
C PRO A 102 -3.03 -5.71 15.45
N GLY A 103 -3.60 -4.53 15.71
CA GLY A 103 -4.96 -4.21 15.27
C GLY A 103 -5.09 -4.13 13.75
N ALA A 104 -4.11 -3.51 13.09
CA ALA A 104 -4.05 -3.43 11.63
C ALA A 104 -3.86 -4.83 11.00
N LEU A 105 -2.99 -5.66 11.58
CA LEU A 105 -2.77 -7.03 11.13
C LEU A 105 -4.05 -7.86 11.22
N LYS A 106 -4.80 -7.77 12.32
CA LYS A 106 -6.09 -8.45 12.46
C LYS A 106 -7.11 -7.99 11.41
N GLY A 107 -7.15 -6.70 11.09
CA GLY A 107 -7.99 -6.17 10.02
C GLY A 107 -7.58 -6.69 8.64
N MET A 108 -6.28 -6.76 8.35
CA MET A 108 -5.76 -7.33 7.12
C MET A 108 -6.11 -8.82 7.00
N LEU A 109 -5.92 -9.60 8.06
CA LEU A 109 -6.30 -11.01 8.10
C LEU A 109 -7.80 -11.23 7.87
N LYS A 110 -8.66 -10.32 8.37
CA LYS A 110 -10.11 -10.39 8.11
C LYS A 110 -10.41 -10.15 6.63
N ALA A 111 -9.83 -9.11 6.03
CA ALA A 111 -10.01 -8.83 4.61
C ALA A 111 -9.46 -9.98 3.73
N MET A 112 -8.34 -10.59 4.12
CA MET A 112 -7.82 -11.76 3.41
C MET A 112 -8.77 -12.95 3.42
N LYS A 113 -9.50 -13.17 4.52
CA LYS A 113 -10.56 -14.19 4.59
C LYS A 113 -11.77 -13.88 3.71
N GLU A 114 -11.97 -12.61 3.35
CA GLU A 114 -13.02 -12.14 2.44
C GLU A 114 -12.57 -12.20 0.97
N GLY A 115 -11.36 -12.72 0.68
CA GLY A 115 -10.84 -12.91 -0.68
C GLY A 115 -9.89 -11.81 -1.17
N TYR A 116 -9.56 -10.82 -0.33
CA TYR A 116 -8.55 -9.82 -0.69
C TYR A 116 -7.13 -10.40 -0.56
N ASN A 117 -6.19 -9.92 -1.37
CA ASN A 117 -4.77 -10.16 -1.10
C ASN A 117 -4.32 -9.36 0.14
N GLY A 118 -3.23 -9.75 0.78
CA GLY A 118 -2.59 -8.98 1.86
C GLY A 118 -1.47 -8.10 1.32
N GLY A 119 -1.35 -6.87 1.81
CA GLY A 119 -0.27 -5.94 1.46
C GLY A 119 0.46 -5.46 2.70
N ILE A 120 1.74 -5.77 2.79
CA ILE A 120 2.63 -5.31 3.86
C ILE A 120 3.78 -4.50 3.27
N ILE A 121 4.15 -3.43 3.97
CA ILE A 121 5.40 -2.73 3.71
C ILE A 121 6.45 -3.39 4.60
N GLY A 122 7.39 -4.11 4.00
CA GLY A 122 8.34 -4.97 4.70
C GLY A 122 9.53 -4.23 5.32
N ASP A 123 9.70 -2.95 4.99
CA ASP A 123 10.79 -2.15 5.51
C ASP A 123 10.40 -1.61 6.89
N GLY A 124 10.97 -2.22 7.93
CA GLY A 124 10.83 -1.74 9.31
C GLY A 124 11.50 -0.37 9.47
N SER A 125 11.10 0.40 10.48
CA SER A 125 11.58 1.77 10.71
C SER A 125 13.10 1.93 10.96
N GLN A 126 13.88 0.86 10.93
CA GLN A 126 15.33 0.82 11.17
C GLN A 126 15.97 -0.37 10.43
N GLY A 127 16.36 -0.20 9.17
CA GLY A 127 17.19 -1.14 8.45
C GLY A 127 17.98 -0.39 7.37
N PRO A 128 19.29 -0.62 7.20
CA PRO A 128 20.02 -0.04 6.08
C PRO A 128 19.40 -0.53 4.77
N PRO A 129 19.43 0.28 3.70
CA PRO A 129 18.78 -0.06 2.44
C PRO A 129 19.28 -1.42 1.95
N GLY A 130 18.39 -2.41 1.89
CA GLY A 130 18.67 -3.74 1.33
C GLY A 130 18.91 -4.88 2.33
N SER A 131 18.67 -4.73 3.64
CA SER A 131 18.70 -5.88 4.56
C SER A 131 17.46 -5.99 5.46
N CYS A 132 16.85 -7.17 5.46
CA CYS A 132 15.91 -7.56 6.52
C CYS A 132 16.71 -7.87 7.77
N SER A 133 16.63 -7.03 8.79
CA SER A 133 17.16 -7.37 10.12
C SER A 133 16.38 -8.58 10.67
N PRO A 134 17.05 -9.69 11.02
CA PRO A 134 16.38 -10.82 11.67
C PRO A 134 15.88 -10.37 13.04
N VAL A 135 14.70 -10.87 13.43
CA VAL A 135 14.18 -10.73 14.78
C VAL A 135 15.16 -11.42 15.73
N SER A 136 15.88 -10.63 16.53
CA SER A 136 16.62 -11.16 17.67
C SER A 136 15.62 -11.67 18.68
N SER A 137 15.68 -12.98 18.94
CA SER A 137 15.00 -13.73 19.99
C SER A 137 15.17 -13.12 21.38
#